data_AF-W0UD58-F1
#
_entry.id   AF-W0UD58-F1
#
_cell.length_a   1.000
_cell.length_b   1.000
_cell.length_c   1.000
_cell.angle_alpha   90.00
_cell.angle_beta   90.00
_cell.angle_gamma   90.00
#
_symmetry.space_group_name_H-M   'P 1'
#
loop_
_entity.id
_entity.type
_entity.pdbx_description
1 polymer ?
#
loop_
_entity_poly.entity_id
_entity_poly.type
_entity_poly.pdbx_seq_one_letter_code
_entity_poly.pdbx_strand_id
1 'polypeptide(L)'
;IAMDQPKHDAQRKVVSPIVAPANLAKLEGTIRERAGKILDSLPVNETFNWVDRVSIELTTQMLATLFDFPWEERRKLTRWSDIATSEEAFETPEGEAAREAELFECAA
;
A
#
# COMPACT_ATOMS: atom_id res chain seq x y z
N ILE A 1 7.72 -14.80 9.19
CA ILE A 1 6.53 -15.53 8.69
C ILE A 1 5.63 -15.77 9.88
N ALA A 2 4.44 -15.16 9.92
CA ALA A 2 3.55 -15.16 11.08
C ALA A 2 2.68 -16.44 11.18
N MET A 3 2.70 -17.32 10.17
CA MET A 3 1.90 -18.54 10.12
C MET A 3 2.65 -19.68 9.43
N ASP A 4 2.62 -20.87 10.03
CA ASP A 4 3.20 -22.10 9.47
C ASP A 4 2.20 -22.90 8.60
N GLN A 5 2.71 -23.95 7.96
CA GLN A 5 1.87 -24.94 7.29
C GLN A 5 0.94 -25.67 8.28
N PRO A 6 -0.27 -26.07 7.86
CA PRO A 6 -0.85 -25.99 6.51
C PRO A 6 -1.66 -24.71 6.20
N LYS A 7 -1.85 -23.83 7.19
CA LYS A 7 -2.72 -22.65 7.05
C LYS A 7 -2.14 -21.65 6.05
N HIS A 8 -0.82 -21.46 6.06
CA HIS A 8 -0.15 -20.57 5.13
C HIS A 8 -0.33 -21.01 3.66
N ASP A 9 -0.21 -22.31 3.33
CA ASP A 9 -0.42 -22.77 1.94
C ASP A 9 -1.84 -22.53 1.44
N ALA A 10 -2.84 -22.79 2.30
CA ALA A 10 -4.24 -22.57 1.93
C ALA A 10 -4.49 -21.09 1.57
N GLN A 11 -4.01 -20.16 2.39
CA GLN A 11 -4.16 -18.72 2.13
C GLN A 11 -3.32 -18.26 0.93
N ARG A 12 -2.05 -18.68 0.87
CA ARG A 12 -1.16 -18.35 -0.24
C ARG A 12 -1.74 -18.79 -1.58
N LYS A 13 -2.40 -19.95 -1.65
CA LYS A 13 -3.05 -20.44 -2.87
C LYS A 13 -4.19 -19.55 -3.37
N VAL A 14 -4.87 -18.84 -2.47
CA VAL A 14 -5.95 -17.90 -2.84
C VAL A 14 -5.40 -16.61 -3.45
N VAL A 15 -4.31 -16.06 -2.90
CA VAL A 15 -3.71 -14.78 -3.36
C VAL A 15 -2.71 -14.94 -4.51
N SER A 16 -2.00 -16.07 -4.60
CA SER A 16 -0.94 -16.29 -5.60
C SER A 16 -1.36 -16.05 -7.06
N PRO A 17 -2.59 -16.39 -7.51
CA PRO A 17 -2.99 -16.14 -8.89
C PRO A 17 -2.94 -14.65 -9.28
N ILE A 18 -3.33 -13.73 -8.38
CA ILE A 18 -3.35 -12.28 -8.67
C ILE A 18 -1.93 -11.76 -8.94
N VAL A 19 -0.95 -12.26 -8.19
CA VAL A 19 0.47 -11.86 -8.29
C VAL A 19 1.29 -12.78 -9.20
N ALA A 20 0.64 -13.67 -9.97
CA ALA A 20 1.34 -14.56 -10.89
C ALA A 20 2.00 -13.77 -12.04
N PRO A 21 3.15 -14.23 -12.60
CA PRO A 21 3.90 -13.48 -13.61
C PRO A 21 3.06 -13.01 -14.81
N ALA A 22 2.15 -13.84 -15.30
CA ALA A 22 1.28 -13.50 -16.42
C ALA A 22 0.27 -12.39 -16.08
N ASN A 23 -0.17 -12.28 -14.82
CA ASN A 23 -1.05 -11.21 -14.37
C ASN A 23 -0.25 -9.93 -14.07
N LEU A 24 0.96 -10.05 -13.51
CA LEU A 24 1.87 -8.91 -13.35
C LEU A 24 2.25 -8.28 -14.70
N ALA A 25 2.49 -9.08 -15.74
CA ALA A 25 2.79 -8.58 -17.08
C ALA A 25 1.65 -7.71 -17.66
N LYS A 26 0.39 -8.00 -17.32
CA LYS A 26 -0.77 -7.18 -17.72
C LYS A 26 -0.77 -5.81 -17.04
N LEU A 27 -0.15 -5.69 -15.86
CA LEU A 27 -0.05 -4.44 -15.12
C LEU A 27 1.07 -3.54 -15.63
N GLU A 28 2.02 -4.06 -16.42
CA GLU A 28 3.19 -3.30 -16.86
C GLU A 28 2.80 -2.00 -17.59
N GLY A 29 1.87 -2.09 -18.54
CA GLY A 29 1.39 -0.92 -19.31
C GLY A 29 0.81 0.16 -18.40
N THR A 30 -0.04 -0.24 -17.45
CA THR A 30 -0.66 0.65 -16.47
C THR A 30 0.39 1.27 -15.53
N ILE A 31 1.33 0.47 -15.02
CA ILE A 31 2.42 0.96 -14.16
C ILE A 31 3.25 2.00 -14.90
N ARG A 32 3.62 1.72 -16.16
CA ARG A 32 4.43 2.62 -16.99
C ARG A 32 3.70 3.94 -17.25
N GLU A 33 2.42 3.89 -17.60
CA GLU A 33 1.59 5.08 -17.80
C GLU A 33 1.51 5.93 -16.54
N ARG A 34 1.24 5.30 -15.39
CA ARG A 34 1.15 5.98 -14.09
C ARG A 34 2.48 6.60 -13.66
N ALA A 35 3.57 5.86 -13.79
CA ALA A 35 4.90 6.37 -13.51
C ALA A 35 5.23 7.59 -14.39
N GLY A 36 4.92 7.52 -15.69
CA GLY A 36 5.07 8.67 -16.61
C GLY A 36 4.28 9.89 -16.12
N LYS A 37 2.98 9.73 -15.87
CA LYS A 37 2.11 10.81 -15.36
C LYS A 37 2.61 11.43 -14.07
N ILE A 38 3.10 10.61 -13.13
CA ILE A 38 3.67 11.10 -11.87
C ILE A 38 4.88 11.97 -12.16
N LEU A 39 5.84 11.45 -12.94
CA LEU A 39 7.09 12.16 -13.26
C LEU A 39 6.83 13.45 -14.05
N ASP A 40 5.89 13.42 -14.99
CA ASP A 40 5.48 14.59 -15.80
C ASP A 40 4.83 15.69 -14.96
N SER A 41 4.28 15.36 -13.79
CA SER A 41 3.62 16.30 -12.87
C SER A 41 4.55 16.92 -11.83
N LEU A 42 5.82 16.49 -11.77
CA LEU A 42 6.76 16.96 -10.75
C LEU A 42 7.18 18.42 -11.01
N PRO A 43 7.39 19.22 -9.96
CA PRO A 43 7.81 20.60 -10.12
C PRO A 43 9.25 20.65 -10.65
N VAL A 44 9.50 21.59 -11.57
CA VAL A 44 10.80 21.75 -12.24
C VAL A 44 11.55 22.92 -11.62
N ASN A 45 12.83 22.71 -11.29
CA ASN A 45 13.69 23.67 -10.59
C ASN A 45 13.22 24.03 -9.16
N GLU A 46 12.39 23.19 -8.55
CA GLU A 46 11.95 23.34 -7.16
C GLU A 46 12.21 22.04 -6.39
N THR A 47 12.48 22.18 -5.09
CA THR A 47 12.63 21.02 -4.20
C THR A 47 11.25 20.45 -3.88
N PHE A 48 11.13 19.12 -3.92
CA PHE A 48 9.92 18.41 -3.48
C PHE A 48 10.29 17.13 -2.73
N ASN A 49 9.31 16.59 -2.01
CA ASN A 49 9.46 15.31 -1.32
C ASN A 49 9.26 14.14 -2.31
N TRP A 50 10.34 13.47 -2.69
CA TRP A 50 10.31 12.32 -3.59
C TRP A 50 9.53 11.13 -3.03
N VAL A 51 9.68 10.85 -1.74
CA VAL A 51 9.02 9.71 -1.08
C VAL A 51 7.51 9.89 -1.19
N ASP A 52 7.01 11.08 -0.88
CA ASP A 52 5.60 11.41 -0.94
C ASP A 52 5.07 11.46 -2.38
N ARG A 53 5.73 12.23 -3.26
CA ARG A 53 5.23 12.50 -4.62
C ARG A 53 5.40 11.33 -5.58
N VAL A 54 6.34 10.42 -5.32
CA VAL A 54 6.69 9.34 -6.26
C VAL A 54 6.51 7.96 -5.63
N SER A 55 7.26 7.63 -4.58
CA SER A 55 7.30 6.27 -4.03
C SER A 55 5.94 5.84 -3.45
N ILE A 56 5.35 6.67 -2.59
CA ILE A 56 4.04 6.41 -1.98
C ILE A 56 2.95 6.50 -3.04
N GLU A 57 3.00 7.50 -3.91
CA GLU A 57 1.97 7.70 -4.94
C GLU A 57 1.85 6.50 -5.88
N LEU A 58 2.96 6.05 -6.48
CA LEU A 58 2.92 4.93 -7.41
C LEU A 58 2.46 3.65 -6.71
N THR A 59 2.97 3.38 -5.51
CA THR A 59 2.64 2.17 -4.76
C THR A 59 1.15 2.14 -4.36
N THR A 60 0.62 3.25 -3.86
CA THR A 60 -0.80 3.34 -3.45
C THR A 60 -1.76 3.24 -4.63
N GLN A 61 -1.42 3.80 -5.79
CA GLN A 61 -2.19 3.60 -7.01
C GLN A 61 -2.29 2.11 -7.40
N MET A 62 -1.19 1.36 -7.24
CA MET A 62 -1.17 -0.07 -7.52
C MET A 62 -1.96 -0.87 -6.48
N LEU A 63 -1.78 -0.60 -5.19
CA LEU A 63 -2.53 -1.28 -4.12
C LEU A 63 -4.04 -1.02 -4.24
N ALA A 64 -4.44 0.22 -4.52
CA ALA A 64 -5.85 0.54 -4.73
C ALA A 64 -6.46 -0.20 -5.91
N THR A 65 -5.69 -0.45 -6.97
CA THR A 65 -6.15 -1.27 -8.11
C THR A 65 -6.25 -2.74 -7.75
N LEU A 66 -5.29 -3.27 -6.98
CA LEU A 66 -5.28 -4.68 -6.59
C LEU A 66 -6.38 -5.03 -5.59
N PHE A 67 -6.74 -4.09 -4.71
CA PHE A 67 -7.76 -4.28 -3.68
C PHE A 67 -9.14 -3.72 -4.06
N ASP A 68 -9.30 -3.15 -5.25
CA ASP A 68 -10.51 -2.42 -5.66
C ASP A 68 -10.92 -1.35 -4.62
N PHE A 69 -9.92 -0.61 -4.12
CA PHE A 69 -10.07 0.39 -3.08
C PHE A 69 -10.44 1.76 -3.68
N PRO A 70 -11.27 2.60 -3.01
CA PRO A 70 -11.62 3.92 -3.51
C PRO A 70 -10.38 4.75 -3.87
N TRP A 71 -10.31 5.17 -5.15
CA TRP A 71 -9.11 5.80 -5.70
C TRP A 71 -8.69 7.07 -4.97
N GLU A 72 -9.65 7.92 -4.61
CA GLU A 72 -9.40 9.17 -3.87
C GLU A 72 -8.85 8.92 -2.47
N GLU A 73 -9.14 7.75 -1.89
CA GLU A 73 -8.73 7.39 -0.55
C GLU A 73 -7.47 6.52 -0.53
N ARG A 74 -6.86 6.19 -1.68
CA ARG A 74 -5.72 5.26 -1.81
C ARG A 74 -4.56 5.51 -0.84
N ARG A 75 -4.36 6.75 -0.39
CA ARG A 75 -3.32 7.13 0.59
C ARG A 75 -3.58 6.58 2.00
N LYS A 76 -4.84 6.24 2.33
CA LYS A 76 -5.19 5.52 3.57
C LYS A 76 -4.48 4.18 3.68
N LEU A 77 -4.27 3.47 2.57
CA LEU A 77 -3.56 2.19 2.56
C LEU A 77 -2.13 2.32 3.11
N THR A 78 -1.40 3.37 2.74
CA THR A 78 -0.06 3.62 3.30
C THR A 78 -0.14 4.06 4.75
N ARG A 79 -1.08 4.96 5.09
CA ARG A 79 -1.27 5.41 6.48
C ARG A 79 -1.53 4.24 7.43
N TRP A 80 -2.44 3.34 7.06
CA TRP A 80 -2.74 2.16 7.86
C TRP A 80 -1.57 1.18 7.91
N SER A 81 -0.81 1.02 6.82
CA SER A 81 0.44 0.25 6.84
C SER A 81 1.45 0.82 7.82
N ASP A 82 1.69 2.13 7.79
CA ASP A 82 2.65 2.80 8.66
C ASP A 82 2.25 2.65 10.13
N ILE A 83 0.96 2.85 10.44
CA ILE A 83 0.39 2.66 11.78
C ILE A 83 0.52 1.22 12.26
N ALA A 84 0.23 0.25 11.38
CA ALA A 84 0.34 -1.16 11.73
C ALA A 84 1.78 -1.53 12.15
N THR A 85 2.78 -0.81 11.61
CA THR A 85 4.21 -1.05 11.86
C THR A 85 4.90 0.00 12.74
N SER A 86 4.18 1.00 13.26
CA SER A 86 4.76 2.11 14.01
C SER A 86 5.29 1.63 15.36
N GLU A 87 6.60 1.72 15.59
CA GLU A 87 7.23 1.39 16.87
C GLU A 87 6.80 2.35 17.99
N GLU A 88 6.73 3.65 17.68
CA GLU A 88 6.30 4.72 18.59
C GLU A 88 4.91 4.49 19.17
N ALA A 89 3.99 3.95 18.35
CA ALA A 89 2.64 3.65 18.77
C ALA A 89 2.56 2.55 19.85
N PHE A 90 3.60 1.73 20.01
CA PHE A 90 3.65 0.69 21.05
C PHE A 90 4.29 1.17 22.36
N GLU A 91 4.84 2.39 22.41
CA GLU A 91 5.57 2.88 23.58
C GLU A 91 4.67 3.31 24.73
N THR A 92 3.41 3.68 24.43
CA THR A 92 2.45 4.19 25.43
C THR A 92 1.07 3.56 25.26
N PRO A 93 0.31 3.36 26.36
CA PRO A 93 -1.08 2.87 26.28
C PRO A 93 -1.98 3.76 25.41
N GLU A 94 -1.75 5.08 25.41
CA GLU A 94 -2.50 6.02 24.59
C GLU A 94 -2.17 5.88 23.10
N GLY A 95 -0.89 5.66 22.77
CA GLY A 95 -0.45 5.37 21.41
C GLY A 95 -1.05 4.08 20.87
N GLU A 96 -1.10 3.03 21.70
CA GLU A 96 -1.66 1.73 21.32
C GLU A 96 -3.16 1.82 21.06
N ALA A 97 -3.90 2.53 21.92
CA ALA A 97 -5.33 2.76 21.74
C ALA A 97 -5.64 3.56 20.46
N ALA A 98 -4.84 4.59 20.15
CA ALA A 98 -4.98 5.36 18.92
C ALA A 98 -4.69 4.50 17.67
N ARG A 99 -3.66 3.65 17.73
CA ARG A 99 -3.31 2.69 16.68
C ARG A 99 -4.46 1.72 16.40
N GLU A 100 -5.04 1.14 17.46
CA GLU A 100 -6.15 0.21 17.36
C GLU A 100 -7.38 0.86 16.73
N ALA A 101 -7.72 2.09 17.14
CA ALA A 101 -8.83 2.84 16.56
C ALA A 101 -8.67 3.08 15.05
N GLU A 102 -7.50 3.54 14.58
CA GLU A 102 -7.25 3.75 13.14
C GLU A 102 -7.23 2.43 12.36
N LEU A 103 -6.74 1.34 12.95
CA LEU A 103 -6.76 0.02 12.29
C LEU A 103 -8.17 -0.59 12.22
N PHE A 104 -9.06 -0.25 13.15
CA PHE A 104 -10.48 -0.62 13.03
C PHE A 104 -11.15 0.05 11.83
N GLU A 105 -10.78 1.30 11.50
CA GLU A 105 -11.27 1.97 10.29
C GLU A 105 -10.79 1.30 9.00
N CYS A 106 -9.61 0.68 9.01
CA CYS A 106 -9.09 -0.10 7.88
C CYS A 106 -9.88 -1.40 7.64
N ALA A 107 -10.48 -1.97 8.69
CA ALA A 107 -11.18 -3.25 8.65
C ALA A 107 -12.69 -3.13 8.34
N ALA A 108 -13.22 -1.91 8.33
CA ALA A 108 -14.63 -1.58 8.09
C ALA A 108 -14.92 -1.42 6.59
#